data_AF-A0A7C2K0P2-F1
#
_entry.id   AF-A0A7C2K0P2-F1
#
_cell.length_a   1.000
_cell.length_b   1.000
_cell.length_c   1.000
_cell.angle_alpha   90.00
_cell.angle_beta   90.00
_cell.angle_gamma   90.00
#
_symmetry.space_group_name_H-M   'P 1'
#
loop_
_entity.id
_entity.type
_entity.pdbx_description
1 polymer ?
#
loop_
_entity_poly.entity_id
_entity_poly.type
_entity_poly.pdbx_seq_one_letter_code
_entity_poly.pdbx_strand_id
1 'polypeptide(L)'
;MKKINKGIQYINSGKTVMVTAIPILDEEGEVSYVVATARDVTELQLFKEELEKTKILSSIYQAQMMEFCEKYLNEIQIVNRSKKMQEVMEVVSRIGPTDVTVLLIGETGVGKEVIANLIHSLSNRKGPFVRFYCNAVARELVEAELFGYEKGAFTGAYSSKPGLLEVADNGTLFFDEVGDLPYELQGKFLQVLEKKNFAE
;
A
#
# COMPACT_ATOMS: atom_id res chain seq x y z
N MET A 1 -28.25 -5.25 28.27
CA MET A 1 -27.79 -3.88 27.90
C MET A 1 -28.75 -3.29 26.89
N LYS A 2 -29.52 -2.26 27.27
CA LYS A 2 -30.41 -1.52 26.36
C LYS A 2 -29.55 -0.52 25.59
N LYS A 3 -29.33 -0.76 24.29
CA LYS A 3 -28.33 -0.05 23.47
C LYS A 3 -28.99 0.94 22.51
N ILE A 4 -28.23 1.97 22.12
CA ILE A 4 -28.54 2.84 21.00
C ILE A 4 -28.58 1.99 19.73
N ASN A 5 -29.71 2.00 19.02
CA ASN A 5 -29.84 1.34 17.73
C ASN A 5 -29.76 2.37 16.61
N LYS A 6 -28.85 2.13 15.67
CA LYS A 6 -28.71 2.91 14.44
C LYS A 6 -28.97 1.98 13.26
N GLY A 7 -29.83 2.40 12.35
CA GLY A 7 -30.18 1.64 11.16
C GLY A 7 -30.48 2.54 9.97
N ILE A 8 -30.17 2.05 8.78
CA ILE A 8 -30.62 2.66 7.53
C ILE A 8 -31.96 2.04 7.17
N GLN A 9 -32.94 2.87 6.81
CA GLN A 9 -34.25 2.44 6.34
C GLN A 9 -34.56 3.07 4.98
N TYR A 10 -35.14 2.27 4.10
CA TYR A 10 -35.68 2.72 2.82
C TYR A 10 -37.18 2.95 3.01
N ILE A 11 -37.64 4.17 2.76
CA ILE A 11 -39.05 4.53 2.93
C ILE A 11 -39.77 4.64 1.58
N ASN A 12 -41.09 4.43 1.57
CA ASN A 12 -41.92 4.39 0.35
C ASN A 12 -41.86 5.65 -0.53
N SER A 13 -41.34 6.76 -0.02
CA SER A 13 -41.07 7.98 -0.79
C SER A 13 -39.78 7.92 -1.64
N GLY A 14 -39.07 6.78 -1.64
CA GLY A 14 -37.81 6.58 -2.36
C GLY A 14 -36.58 7.16 -1.65
N LYS A 15 -36.77 7.73 -0.45
CA LYS A 15 -35.68 8.29 0.36
C LYS A 15 -35.02 7.22 1.22
N THR A 16 -33.73 7.40 1.45
CA THR A 16 -32.96 6.61 2.41
C THR A 16 -32.76 7.42 3.68
N VAL A 17 -33.15 6.87 4.82
CA VAL A 17 -33.17 7.60 6.09
C VAL A 17 -32.35 6.84 7.13
N MET A 18 -31.44 7.55 7.81
CA MET A 18 -30.73 7.02 8.97
C MET A 18 -31.57 7.28 10.21
N VAL A 19 -32.02 6.20 10.85
CA VAL A 19 -32.78 6.25 12.09
C VAL A 19 -31.85 5.93 13.26
N THR A 20 -31.81 6.83 14.24
CA THR A 20 -31.13 6.60 15.52
C THR A 20 -32.17 6.63 16.62
N ALA A 21 -32.31 5.50 17.33
CA ALA A 21 -33.21 5.36 18.48
C ALA A 21 -32.40 5.26 19.77
N ILE A 22 -32.62 6.21 20.68
CA ILE A 22 -31.96 6.30 21.97
C ILE A 22 -33.03 6.05 23.05
N PRO A 23 -32.94 4.95 23.82
CA PRO A 23 -33.86 4.69 24.92
C PRO A 23 -33.54 5.61 26.12
N ILE A 24 -34.57 6.15 26.73
CA ILE A 24 -34.53 6.87 28.01
C ILE A 24 -34.96 5.87 29.09
N LEU A 25 -34.09 5.67 30.08
CA LEU A 25 -34.31 4.73 31.17
C LEU A 25 -34.91 5.45 32.39
N ASP A 26 -35.77 4.76 33.14
CA ASP A 26 -36.23 5.21 34.46
C ASP A 26 -35.23 4.86 35.58
N GLU A 27 -35.57 5.21 36.83
CA GLU A 27 -34.73 4.96 38.02
C GLU A 27 -34.51 3.47 38.30
N GLU A 28 -35.35 2.58 37.77
CA GLU A 28 -35.23 1.12 37.89
C GLU A 28 -34.40 0.50 36.74
N GLY A 29 -33.95 1.31 35.78
CA GLY A 29 -33.21 0.87 34.60
C GLY A 29 -34.12 0.31 33.49
N GLU A 30 -35.43 0.52 33.59
CA GLU A 30 -36.43 0.13 32.62
C GLU A 30 -36.65 1.19 31.53
N VAL A 31 -37.04 0.78 30.32
CA VAL A 31 -37.21 1.75 29.21
C VAL A 31 -38.50 2.52 29.44
N SER A 32 -38.38 3.81 29.75
CA SER A 32 -39.53 4.69 29.95
C SER A 32 -39.95 5.37 28.63
N TYR A 33 -38.98 5.81 27.83
CA TYR A 33 -39.25 6.46 26.52
C TYR A 33 -38.20 6.08 25.47
N VAL A 34 -38.48 6.35 24.20
CA VAL A 34 -37.51 6.24 23.11
C VAL A 34 -37.53 7.52 22.28
N VAL A 35 -36.38 8.16 22.15
CA VAL A 35 -36.19 9.28 21.22
C VAL A 35 -35.67 8.71 19.91
N ALA A 36 -36.50 8.76 18.88
CA ALA A 36 -36.12 8.39 17.52
C ALA A 36 -35.85 9.66 16.70
N THR A 37 -34.67 9.74 16.09
CA THR A 37 -34.34 10.78 15.10
C THR A 37 -34.16 10.13 13.75
N ALA A 38 -34.71 10.77 12.72
CA ALA A 38 -34.67 10.29 11.36
C ALA A 38 -34.04 11.39 10.48
N ARG A 39 -32.93 11.09 9.82
CA ARG A 39 -32.23 12.03 8.92
C ARG A 39 -32.22 11.47 7.51
N ASP A 40 -32.63 12.27 6.54
CA ASP A 40 -32.47 11.94 5.12
C ASP A 40 -30.98 11.87 4.80
N VAL A 41 -30.53 10.71 4.32
CA VAL A 41 -29.13 10.45 3.94
C VAL A 41 -29.03 10.00 2.49
N THR A 42 -30.07 10.25 1.67
CA THR A 42 -30.15 9.78 0.29
C THR A 42 -28.93 10.24 -0.54
N GLU A 43 -28.62 11.53 -0.55
CA GLU A 43 -27.46 12.06 -1.27
C GLU A 43 -26.12 11.56 -0.71
N LEU A 44 -26.00 11.48 0.62
CA LEU A 44 -24.80 10.97 1.29
C LEU A 44 -24.53 9.51 0.93
N GLN A 45 -25.59 8.71 0.83
CA GLN A 45 -25.50 7.30 0.43
C GLN A 45 -25.05 7.19 -1.04
N LEU A 46 -25.65 7.97 -1.94
CA LEU A 46 -25.29 8.00 -3.36
C LEU A 46 -23.83 8.41 -3.57
N PHE A 47 -23.38 9.49 -2.92
CA PHE A 47 -21.98 9.91 -3.00
C PHE A 47 -21.02 8.86 -2.43
N LYS A 48 -21.40 8.18 -1.34
CA LYS A 48 -20.57 7.11 -0.78
C LYS A 48 -20.41 5.96 -1.77
N GLU A 49 -21.49 5.54 -2.42
CA GLU A 49 -21.46 4.48 -3.44
C GLU A 49 -20.63 4.89 -4.67
N GLU A 50 -20.75 6.13 -5.12
CA GLU A 50 -19.95 6.66 -6.23
C GLU A 50 -18.45 6.74 -5.89
N LEU A 51 -18.11 7.14 -4.66
CA LEU A 51 -16.74 7.12 -4.16
C LEU A 51 -16.18 5.69 -4.09
N GLU A 52 -16.96 4.72 -3.63
CA GLU A 52 -16.53 3.31 -3.61
C GLU A 52 -16.31 2.79 -5.03
N LYS A 53 -17.23 3.05 -5.96
CA LYS A 53 -17.06 2.70 -7.38
C LYS A 53 -15.81 3.33 -7.98
N THR A 54 -15.58 4.61 -7.72
CA THR A 54 -14.41 5.34 -8.22
C THR A 54 -13.11 4.77 -7.65
N LYS A 55 -13.08 4.45 -6.35
CA LYS A 55 -11.92 3.83 -5.71
C LYS A 55 -11.63 2.44 -6.30
N ILE A 56 -12.65 1.61 -6.47
CA ILE A 56 -12.52 0.29 -7.09
C ILE A 56 -11.99 0.45 -8.51
N LEU A 57 -12.60 1.30 -9.32
CA LEU A 57 -12.17 1.56 -10.69
C LEU A 57 -10.72 2.04 -10.74
N SER A 58 -10.35 2.99 -9.88
CA SER A 58 -8.97 3.48 -9.75
C SER A 58 -8.00 2.37 -9.37
N SER A 59 -8.35 1.50 -8.43
CA SER A 59 -7.51 0.35 -8.05
C SER A 59 -7.34 -0.66 -9.18
N ILE A 60 -8.40 -0.91 -9.96
CA ILE A 60 -8.35 -1.76 -11.16
C ILE A 60 -7.42 -1.14 -12.21
N TYR A 61 -7.57 0.17 -12.48
CA TYR A 61 -6.67 0.87 -13.41
C TYR A 61 -5.22 0.83 -12.94
N GLN A 62 -4.96 1.03 -11.65
CA GLN A 62 -3.62 0.95 -11.08
C GLN A 62 -3.03 -0.45 -11.24
N ALA A 63 -3.80 -1.50 -10.96
CA ALA A 63 -3.37 -2.89 -11.15
C ALA A 63 -3.06 -3.20 -12.62
N GLN A 64 -3.94 -2.78 -13.55
CA GLN A 64 -3.73 -2.94 -14.99
C GLN A 64 -2.50 -2.17 -15.50
N MET A 65 -2.28 -0.95 -15.00
CA MET A 65 -1.09 -0.17 -15.32
C MET A 65 0.18 -0.84 -14.80
N MET A 66 0.14 -1.38 -13.58
CA MET A 66 1.25 -2.11 -12.98
C MET A 66 1.58 -3.36 -13.80
N GLU A 67 0.57 -4.16 -14.18
CA GLU A 67 0.73 -5.33 -15.05
C GLU A 67 1.30 -4.95 -16.43
N PHE A 68 0.83 -3.84 -17.01
CA PHE A 68 1.36 -3.34 -18.27
C PHE A 68 2.82 -2.89 -18.15
N CYS A 69 3.16 -2.14 -17.10
CA CYS A 69 4.53 -1.71 -16.83
C CYS A 69 5.46 -2.90 -16.59
N GLU A 70 5.02 -3.90 -15.83
CA GLU A 70 5.78 -5.12 -15.56
C GLU A 70 6.02 -5.93 -16.83
N LYS A 71 4.98 -6.10 -17.65
CA LYS A 71 5.11 -6.75 -18.96
C LYS A 71 6.04 -5.97 -19.89
N TYR A 72 5.91 -4.64 -19.95
CA TYR A 72 6.76 -3.80 -20.76
C TYR A 72 8.23 -3.88 -20.32
N LEU A 73 8.49 -3.83 -19.01
CA LEU A 73 9.84 -3.99 -18.43
C LEU A 73 10.44 -5.36 -18.74
N ASN A 74 9.63 -6.43 -18.71
CA ASN A 74 10.06 -7.78 -19.07
C ASN A 74 10.33 -7.94 -20.58
N GLU A 75 9.67 -7.15 -21.43
CA GLU A 75 9.90 -7.11 -22.89
C GLU A 75 11.07 -6.19 -23.30
N ILE A 76 11.59 -5.34 -22.40
CA ILE A 76 12.75 -4.51 -22.68
C ILE A 76 13.98 -5.40 -22.86
N GLN A 77 14.37 -5.60 -24.12
CA GLN A 77 15.63 -6.25 -24.46
C GLN A 77 16.80 -5.32 -24.10
N ILE A 78 17.56 -5.68 -23.06
CA ILE A 78 18.73 -4.89 -22.65
C ILE A 78 19.79 -4.92 -23.76
N VAL A 79 20.14 -3.74 -24.28
CA VAL A 79 21.21 -3.58 -25.27
C VAL A 79 22.56 -3.48 -24.54
N ASN A 80 23.41 -4.49 -24.67
CA ASN A 80 24.68 -4.61 -23.92
C ASN A 80 25.93 -4.74 -24.81
N ARG A 81 26.12 -3.82 -25.77
CA ARG A 81 27.19 -3.93 -26.79
C ARG A 81 28.61 -3.67 -26.28
N SER A 82 28.78 -2.89 -25.20
CA SER A 82 30.10 -2.53 -24.69
C SER A 82 30.63 -3.62 -23.76
N LYS A 83 31.96 -3.81 -23.76
CA LYS A 83 32.61 -4.79 -22.87
C LYS A 83 32.27 -4.55 -21.39
N LYS A 84 32.27 -3.29 -20.95
CA LYS A 84 31.88 -2.92 -19.58
C LYS A 84 30.44 -3.33 -19.25
N MET A 85 29.51 -3.18 -20.20
CA MET A 85 28.13 -3.60 -19.96
C MET A 85 28.00 -5.13 -19.95
N GLN A 86 28.78 -5.83 -20.77
CA GLN A 86 28.85 -7.29 -20.72
C GLN A 86 29.34 -7.79 -19.36
N GLU A 87 30.38 -7.17 -18.78
CA GLU A 87 30.87 -7.47 -17.43
C GLU A 87 29.76 -7.26 -16.37
N VAL A 88 28.97 -6.19 -16.48
CA VAL A 88 27.79 -5.98 -15.60
C VAL A 88 26.77 -7.11 -15.76
N MET A 89 26.49 -7.52 -17.00
CA MET A 89 25.52 -8.58 -17.29
C MET A 89 25.99 -9.95 -16.78
N GLU A 90 27.30 -10.22 -16.79
CA GLU A 90 27.90 -11.42 -16.17
C GLU A 90 27.79 -11.41 -14.64
N VAL A 91 27.81 -10.24 -14.02
CA VAL A 91 27.55 -10.13 -12.57
C VAL A 91 26.06 -10.36 -12.31
N VAL A 92 25.18 -9.71 -13.07
CA VAL A 92 23.72 -9.84 -12.97
C VAL A 92 23.27 -11.29 -13.10
N SER A 93 23.80 -12.04 -14.08
CA SER A 93 23.45 -13.46 -14.26
C SER A 93 23.92 -14.36 -13.11
N ARG A 94 25.02 -14.00 -12.44
CA ARG A 94 25.52 -14.72 -11.26
C ARG A 94 24.72 -14.43 -9.99
N ILE A 95 24.31 -13.17 -9.79
CA ILE A 95 23.56 -12.77 -8.59
C ILE A 95 22.06 -13.04 -8.68
N GLY A 96 21.48 -13.06 -9.89
CA GLY A 96 20.06 -13.33 -10.13
C GLY A 96 19.49 -14.49 -9.30
N PRO A 97 20.04 -15.71 -9.39
CA PRO A 97 19.51 -16.87 -8.67
C PRO A 97 19.78 -16.88 -7.14
N THR A 98 20.36 -15.82 -6.58
CA THR A 98 20.75 -15.74 -5.17
C THR A 98 19.86 -14.80 -4.34
N ASP A 99 19.94 -14.97 -3.02
CA ASP A 99 19.18 -14.17 -2.05
C ASP A 99 19.97 -12.98 -1.45
N VAL A 100 21.05 -12.56 -2.10
CA VAL A 100 21.89 -11.46 -1.62
C VAL A 100 21.23 -10.09 -1.85
N THR A 101 21.48 -9.15 -0.95
CA THR A 101 21.14 -7.74 -1.15
C THR A 101 22.10 -7.12 -2.17
N VAL A 102 21.57 -6.38 -3.14
CA VAL A 102 22.35 -5.80 -4.25
C VAL A 102 22.30 -4.28 -4.18
N LEU A 103 23.47 -3.63 -4.27
CA LEU A 103 23.60 -2.18 -4.39
C LEU A 103 23.93 -1.81 -5.84
N LEU A 104 23.07 -1.02 -6.47
CA LEU A 104 23.28 -0.53 -7.85
C LEU A 104 23.79 0.92 -7.82
N ILE A 105 25.02 1.13 -8.30
CA ILE A 105 25.68 2.44 -8.33
C ILE A 105 25.75 2.94 -9.77
N GLY A 106 25.50 4.23 -9.96
CA GLY A 106 25.57 4.91 -11.25
C GLY A 106 24.92 6.29 -11.18
N GLU A 107 24.98 7.05 -12.27
CA GLU A 107 24.31 8.35 -12.35
C GLU A 107 22.79 8.20 -12.52
N THR A 108 22.04 9.30 -12.36
CA THR A 108 20.60 9.32 -12.59
C THR A 108 20.31 9.05 -14.08
N GLY A 109 19.32 8.21 -14.37
CA GLY A 109 18.89 7.92 -15.74
C GLY A 109 19.70 6.89 -16.52
N VAL A 110 20.71 6.24 -15.93
CA VAL A 110 21.52 5.19 -16.60
C VAL A 110 20.83 3.82 -16.72
N GLY A 111 19.55 3.72 -16.31
CA GLY A 111 18.78 2.48 -16.43
C GLY A 111 19.00 1.46 -15.31
N LYS A 112 19.40 1.88 -14.11
CA LYS A 112 19.55 0.98 -12.93
C LYS A 112 18.27 0.19 -12.66
N GLU A 113 17.13 0.84 -12.87
CA GLU A 113 15.81 0.26 -12.75
C GLU A 113 15.63 -0.99 -13.63
N VAL A 114 16.11 -0.94 -14.87
CA VAL A 114 16.01 -2.06 -15.82
C VAL A 114 16.89 -3.21 -15.34
N ILE A 115 18.06 -2.91 -14.76
CA ILE A 115 18.96 -3.91 -14.17
C ILE A 115 18.35 -4.54 -12.92
N ALA A 116 17.71 -3.76 -12.04
CA ALA A 116 17.02 -4.27 -10.85
C ALA A 116 15.89 -5.23 -11.22
N ASN A 117 15.07 -4.86 -12.21
CA ASN A 117 14.03 -5.73 -12.76
C ASN A 117 14.61 -7.01 -13.37
N LEU A 118 15.71 -6.91 -14.12
CA LEU A 118 16.37 -8.10 -14.68
C LEU A 118 16.90 -9.03 -13.59
N ILE A 119 17.49 -8.49 -12.52
CA ILE A 119 17.94 -9.31 -11.38
C ILE A 119 16.75 -10.05 -10.77
N HIS A 120 15.61 -9.37 -10.61
CA HIS A 120 14.39 -9.99 -10.11
C HIS A 120 13.87 -11.10 -11.04
N SER A 121 13.80 -10.85 -12.36
CA SER A 121 13.30 -11.83 -13.33
C SER A 121 14.22 -13.05 -13.51
N LEU A 122 15.52 -12.90 -13.26
CA LEU A 122 16.48 -14.01 -13.20
C LEU A 122 16.52 -14.72 -11.84
N SER A 123 15.77 -14.24 -10.85
CA SER A 123 15.74 -14.84 -9.52
C SER A 123 14.74 -15.99 -9.41
N ASN A 124 14.86 -16.78 -8.33
CA ASN A 124 13.92 -17.85 -8.02
C ASN A 124 12.65 -17.36 -7.28
N ARG A 125 12.52 -16.03 -7.11
CA ARG A 125 11.44 -15.42 -6.34
C ARG A 125 10.14 -15.42 -7.16
N LYS A 126 9.01 -15.62 -6.48
CA LYS A 126 7.68 -15.68 -7.10
C LYS A 126 6.77 -14.51 -6.72
N GLY A 127 7.15 -13.75 -5.70
CA GLY A 127 6.45 -12.54 -5.30
C GLY A 127 6.75 -11.37 -6.23
N PRO A 128 6.09 -10.23 -6.03
CA PRO A 128 6.16 -9.08 -6.95
C PRO A 128 7.51 -8.35 -6.89
N PHE A 129 7.84 -7.67 -7.98
CA PHE A 129 8.83 -6.59 -7.97
C PHE A 129 8.17 -5.29 -7.53
N VAL A 130 8.45 -4.87 -6.29
CA VAL A 130 7.93 -3.63 -5.72
C VAL A 130 9.01 -2.56 -5.78
N ARG A 131 8.64 -1.38 -6.27
CA ARG A 131 9.55 -0.24 -6.32
C ARG A 131 9.14 0.82 -5.32
N PHE A 132 10.13 1.38 -4.64
CA PHE A 132 9.97 2.51 -3.75
C PHE A 132 10.93 3.63 -4.14
N TYR A 133 10.37 4.79 -4.48
CA TYR A 133 11.12 6.01 -4.78
C TYR A 133 11.25 6.83 -3.49
N CYS A 134 12.43 6.80 -2.86
CA CYS A 134 12.63 7.46 -1.57
C CYS A 134 12.41 8.98 -1.62
N ASN A 135 12.68 9.59 -2.78
CA ASN A 135 12.52 11.03 -3.00
C ASN A 135 11.08 11.48 -3.33
N ALA A 136 10.18 10.55 -3.65
CA ALA A 136 8.82 10.89 -4.10
C ALA A 136 7.81 10.97 -2.94
N VAL A 137 8.19 10.53 -1.74
CA VAL A 137 7.30 10.43 -0.57
C VAL A 137 7.74 11.45 0.49
N ALA A 138 6.77 12.13 1.11
CA ALA A 138 7.04 13.03 2.23
C ALA A 138 7.70 12.26 3.38
N ARG A 139 8.72 12.84 4.02
CA ARG A 139 9.56 12.17 5.03
C ARG A 139 8.74 11.55 6.16
N GLU A 140 7.68 12.24 6.59
CA GLU A 140 6.78 11.82 7.67
C GLU A 140 5.93 10.59 7.29
N LEU A 141 5.79 10.30 5.99
CA LEU A 141 5.00 9.19 5.47
C LEU A 141 5.85 7.99 5.05
N VAL A 142 7.19 8.14 4.90
CA VAL A 142 8.08 7.06 4.46
C VAL A 142 7.95 5.82 5.35
N GLU A 143 7.88 6.02 6.66
CA GLU A 143 7.72 4.91 7.62
C GLU A 143 6.39 4.17 7.41
N ALA A 144 5.29 4.91 7.33
CA ALA A 144 3.95 4.37 7.12
C ALA A 144 3.80 3.64 5.78
N GLU A 145 4.52 4.07 4.74
CA GLU A 145 4.57 3.36 3.45
C GLU A 145 5.39 2.07 3.54
N LEU A 146 6.58 2.11 4.16
CA LEU A 146 7.48 0.95 4.22
C LEU A 146 6.95 -0.15 5.14
N PHE A 147 6.48 0.21 6.32
CA PHE A 147 6.09 -0.74 7.38
C PHE A 147 4.58 -0.91 7.52
N GLY A 148 3.79 -0.02 6.91
CA GLY A 148 2.34 -0.02 7.09
C GLY A 148 1.92 0.59 8.41
N TYR A 149 0.62 0.58 8.68
CA TYR A 149 0.06 1.03 9.94
C TYR A 149 -1.29 0.38 10.22
N GLU A 150 -1.62 0.24 11.50
CA GLU A 150 -2.95 -0.17 11.92
C GLU A 150 -3.89 1.02 12.11
N LYS A 151 -5.19 0.75 12.02
CA LYS A 151 -6.23 1.73 12.33
C LYS A 151 -6.03 2.29 13.75
N GLY A 152 -5.90 3.60 13.84
CA GLY A 152 -5.68 4.30 15.11
C GLY A 152 -4.21 4.43 15.54
N ALA A 153 -3.24 4.02 14.71
CA ALA A 153 -1.81 4.21 14.99
C ALA A 153 -1.42 5.70 15.14
N PHE A 154 -2.11 6.61 14.46
CA PHE A 154 -1.94 8.06 14.58
C PHE A 154 -3.25 8.81 14.27
N THR A 155 -3.28 10.11 14.56
CA THR A 155 -4.42 10.99 14.24
C THR A 155 -4.63 11.06 12.73
N GLY A 156 -5.68 10.41 12.22
CA GLY A 156 -5.98 10.30 10.79
C GLY A 156 -5.86 8.89 10.22
N ALA A 157 -5.40 7.90 10.99
CA ALA A 157 -5.38 6.48 10.62
C ALA A 157 -6.80 5.86 10.67
N TYR A 158 -7.68 6.26 9.74
CA TYR A 158 -9.08 5.79 9.70
C TYR A 158 -9.22 4.32 9.28
N SER A 159 -8.20 3.76 8.63
CA SER A 159 -8.09 2.37 8.17
C SER A 159 -6.67 1.85 8.41
N SER A 160 -6.47 0.53 8.42
CA SER A 160 -5.13 -0.07 8.37
C SER A 160 -4.62 -0.10 6.91
N LYS A 161 -3.31 -0.04 6.72
CA LYS A 161 -2.65 -0.17 5.42
C LYS A 161 -1.43 -1.10 5.56
N PRO A 162 -1.29 -2.13 4.69
CA PRO A 162 -0.10 -2.98 4.68
C PRO A 162 1.12 -2.21 4.19
N GLY A 163 2.29 -2.54 4.73
CA GLY A 163 3.56 -1.93 4.33
C GLY A 163 4.11 -2.48 3.02
N LEU A 164 4.98 -1.73 2.34
CA LEU A 164 5.65 -2.20 1.13
C LEU A 164 6.51 -3.45 1.37
N LEU A 165 7.04 -3.62 2.58
CA LEU A 165 7.75 -4.85 2.96
C LEU A 165 6.84 -6.08 2.96
N GLU A 166 5.58 -5.92 3.37
CA GLU A 166 4.57 -6.99 3.30
C GLU A 166 4.14 -7.25 1.86
N VAL A 167 3.94 -6.18 1.08
CA VAL A 167 3.55 -6.29 -0.33
C VAL A 167 4.64 -6.99 -1.15
N ALA A 168 5.92 -6.76 -0.82
CA ALA A 168 7.06 -7.37 -1.49
C ALA A 168 7.41 -8.77 -0.94
N ASP A 169 6.57 -9.37 -0.10
CA ASP A 169 6.83 -10.69 0.47
C ASP A 169 7.05 -11.74 -0.62
N ASN A 170 8.03 -12.62 -0.39
CA ASN A 170 8.54 -13.59 -1.37
C ASN A 170 8.96 -13.01 -2.74
N GLY A 171 9.07 -11.68 -2.85
CA GLY A 171 9.39 -10.91 -4.05
C GLY A 171 10.64 -10.05 -3.86
N THR A 172 10.68 -8.88 -4.50
CA THR A 172 11.85 -7.98 -4.42
C THR A 172 11.39 -6.55 -4.20
N LEU A 173 11.93 -5.90 -3.16
CA LEU A 173 11.75 -4.48 -2.92
C LEU A 173 12.98 -3.71 -3.42
N PHE A 174 12.79 -2.88 -4.44
CA PHE A 174 13.84 -2.02 -5.00
C PHE A 174 13.67 -0.59 -4.48
N PHE A 175 14.69 -0.11 -3.79
CA PHE A 175 14.79 1.28 -3.31
C PHE A 175 15.53 2.12 -4.34
N ASP A 176 14.80 3.00 -5.03
CA ASP A 176 15.41 4.01 -5.88
C ASP A 176 15.75 5.25 -5.06
N GLU A 177 16.94 5.80 -5.31
CA GLU A 177 17.53 6.89 -4.52
C GLU A 177 17.56 6.60 -3.01
N VAL A 178 18.03 5.40 -2.61
CA VAL A 178 18.14 4.98 -1.19
C VAL A 178 18.94 5.96 -0.31
N GLY A 179 19.80 6.79 -0.91
CA GLY A 179 20.52 7.86 -0.21
C GLY A 179 19.62 8.96 0.37
N ASP A 180 18.40 9.11 -0.15
CA ASP A 180 17.40 10.06 0.34
C ASP A 180 16.56 9.52 1.51
N LEU A 181 16.84 8.29 1.98
CA LEU A 181 16.14 7.72 3.13
C LEU A 181 16.43 8.54 4.40
N PRO A 182 15.39 8.98 5.14
CA PRO A 182 15.56 9.72 6.39
C PRO A 182 16.48 9.01 7.38
N TYR A 183 17.36 9.77 8.03
CA TYR A 183 18.38 9.22 8.94
C TYR A 183 17.76 8.40 10.07
N GLU A 184 16.62 8.84 10.58
CA GLU A 184 15.85 8.20 11.64
C GLU A 184 15.35 6.79 11.25
N LEU A 185 15.15 6.56 9.95
CA LEU A 185 14.67 5.27 9.41
C LEU A 185 15.78 4.33 9.00
N GLN A 186 17.02 4.82 8.84
CA GLN A 186 18.16 3.98 8.44
C GLN A 186 18.44 2.86 9.46
N GLY A 187 18.23 3.13 10.75
CA GLY A 187 18.36 2.11 11.81
C GLY A 187 17.34 0.97 11.68
N LYS A 188 16.06 1.30 11.45
CA LYS A 188 15.02 0.29 11.20
C LYS A 188 15.26 -0.45 9.89
N PHE A 189 15.67 0.26 8.84
CA PHE A 189 15.99 -0.34 7.56
C PHE A 189 17.12 -1.37 7.67
N LEU A 190 18.18 -1.06 8.44
CA LEU A 190 19.24 -2.02 8.73
C LEU A 190 18.71 -3.28 9.43
N GLN A 191 17.81 -3.13 10.41
CA GLN A 191 17.19 -4.28 11.09
C GLN A 191 16.42 -5.17 10.11
N VAL A 192 15.70 -4.58 9.14
CA VAL A 192 15.00 -5.33 8.09
C VAL A 192 15.99 -6.12 7.23
N LEU A 193 17.09 -5.50 6.82
CA LEU A 193 18.11 -6.17 6.00
C LEU A 193 18.79 -7.32 6.75
N GLU A 194 19.04 -7.17 8.05
CA GLU A 194 19.70 -8.19 8.87
C GLU A 194 18.77 -9.34 9.26
N LYS A 195 17.58 -9.03 9.78
CA LYS A 195 16.64 -10.02 10.32
C LYS A 195 15.75 -10.64 9.25
N LYS A 196 15.68 -10.05 8.05
CA LYS A 196 14.65 -10.32 7.01
C LYS A 196 13.23 -10.25 7.59
N ASN A 197 13.05 -9.45 8.64
CA ASN A 197 11.81 -9.31 9.40
C ASN A 197 11.76 -7.92 10.04
N PHE A 198 10.57 -7.38 10.26
CA PHE A 198 10.32 -6.02 10.78
C PHE A 198 9.27 -5.98 11.89
N ALA A 199 8.75 -7.12 12.34
CA ALA A 199 7.81 -7.22 13.45
C ALA A 199 8.55 -7.21 14.81
N GLU A 200 8.75 -6.02 15.39
CA GLU A 200 8.97 -5.77 16.83
C GLU A 200 8.31 -4.45 17.25
#